data_AF-A0A8E2DWK3-F1
#
_entry.id   AF-A0A8E2DWK3-F1
#
_cell.length_a   1.000
_cell.length_b   1.000
_cell.length_c   1.000
_cell.angle_alpha   90.00
_cell.angle_beta   90.00
_cell.angle_gamma   90.00
#
_symmetry.space_group_name_H-M   'P 1'
#
loop_
_entity.id
_entity.type
_entity.pdbx_description
1 polymer ?
#
loop_
_entity_poly.entity_id
_entity_poly.type
_entity_poly.pdbx_seq_one_letter_code
_entity_poly.pdbx_strand_id
1 'polypeptide(L)'
;MDLATQVLAEGLPPGLPKTYVAQAKWGQVPYSTLYHRAHGRPSKKDKAIRQQYLNPSEEKALVKYLLRMRDLGFPVRIKYLPSLAFIIARQRSTTGRTIKPPGKNWPKAFQQR
;
A
#
# COMPACT_ATOMS: atom_id res chain seq x y z
N MET A 1 -6.87 -5.59 -3.34
CA MET A 1 -7.79 -6.33 -2.43
C MET A 1 -7.23 -7.74 -2.31
N ASP A 2 -7.13 -8.31 -1.11
CA ASP A 2 -6.70 -9.71 -0.96
C ASP A 2 -7.88 -10.68 -1.06
N LEU A 3 -7.60 -11.95 -1.39
CA LEU A 3 -8.61 -12.98 -1.65
C LEU A 3 -9.63 -13.10 -0.52
N ALA A 4 -9.18 -13.05 0.73
CA ALA A 4 -10.06 -13.13 1.90
C ALA A 4 -11.05 -11.96 2.00
N THR A 5 -10.65 -10.75 1.60
CA THR A 5 -11.54 -9.59 1.57
C THR A 5 -12.52 -9.69 0.40
N GLN A 6 -12.11 -10.26 -0.74
CA GLN A 6 -13.01 -10.51 -1.88
C GLN A 6 -14.09 -11.52 -1.50
N VAL A 7 -13.72 -12.64 -0.88
CA VAL A 7 -14.66 -13.68 -0.42
C VAL A 7 -15.67 -13.12 0.59
N LEU A 8 -15.24 -12.21 1.48
CA LEU A 8 -16.15 -11.52 2.40
C LEU A 8 -17.13 -10.59 1.67
N ALA A 9 -16.70 -9.95 0.59
CA ALA A 9 -17.52 -9.02 -0.19
C ALA A 9 -18.50 -9.74 -1.13
N GLU A 10 -18.09 -10.85 -1.74
CA GLU A 10 -18.91 -11.67 -2.64
C GLU A 10 -20.03 -12.41 -1.89
N GLY A 11 -19.78 -12.80 -0.64
CA GLY A 11 -20.77 -13.52 0.16
C GLY A 11 -20.94 -14.98 -0.29
N LEU A 12 -21.95 -15.66 0.26
CA LEU A 12 -22.29 -17.04 -0.12
C LEU A 12 -23.53 -17.06 -1.01
N PRO A 13 -23.63 -18.02 -1.95
CA PRO A 13 -24.85 -18.23 -2.73
C PRO A 13 -26.04 -18.57 -1.82
N PRO A 14 -27.27 -18.23 -2.25
CA PRO A 14 -28.48 -18.54 -1.50
C PRO A 14 -28.62 -20.05 -1.32
N GLY A 15 -28.84 -20.49 -0.07
CA GLY A 15 -28.94 -21.90 0.31
C GLY A 15 -27.79 -22.40 1.20
N LEU A 16 -26.67 -21.67 1.30
CA LEU A 16 -25.60 -21.98 2.25
C LEU A 16 -25.77 -21.18 3.56
N PRO A 17 -25.45 -21.79 4.72
CA PRO A 17 -25.47 -21.07 5.99
C PRO A 17 -24.42 -19.96 5.98
N LYS A 18 -24.85 -18.73 6.31
CA LYS A 18 -23.99 -17.52 6.40
C LYS A 18 -23.04 -17.60 7.59
N THR A 19 -22.10 -18.53 7.51
CA THR A 19 -21.08 -18.79 8.53
C THR A 19 -19.70 -18.56 7.93
N TYR A 20 -18.77 -18.10 8.76
CA TYR A 20 -17.36 -17.94 8.36
C TYR A 20 -16.74 -19.26 7.89
N VAL A 21 -17.19 -20.41 8.43
CA VAL A 21 -16.72 -21.74 8.02
C VAL A 21 -17.16 -22.06 6.59
N ALA A 22 -18.43 -21.82 6.25
CA ALA A 22 -18.93 -22.04 4.90
C ALA A 22 -18.28 -21.08 3.89
N GLN A 23 -18.10 -19.80 4.25
CA GLN A 23 -17.39 -18.81 3.43
C GLN A 23 -15.93 -19.18 3.20
N ALA A 24 -15.23 -19.61 4.24
CA ALA A 24 -13.83 -20.04 4.15
C ALA A 24 -13.66 -21.24 3.22
N LYS A 25 -14.55 -22.23 3.31
CA LYS A 25 -14.56 -23.40 2.42
C LYS A 25 -14.84 -23.02 0.97
N TRP A 26 -15.86 -22.19 0.74
CA TRP A 26 -16.26 -21.75 -0.60
C TRP A 26 -15.15 -20.93 -1.29
N GLY A 27 -14.59 -19.95 -0.57
CA GLY A 27 -13.52 -19.09 -1.07
C GLY A 27 -12.12 -19.71 -1.03
N GLN A 28 -11.98 -20.95 -0.56
CA GLN A 28 -10.69 -21.64 -0.37
C GLN A 28 -9.66 -20.82 0.43
N VAL A 29 -10.13 -20.10 1.46
CA VAL A 29 -9.31 -19.28 2.35
C VAL A 29 -9.34 -19.89 3.75
N PRO A 30 -8.22 -19.92 4.50
CA PRO A 30 -8.24 -20.36 5.88
C PRO A 30 -9.24 -19.57 6.73
N TYR A 31 -10.06 -20.28 7.51
CA TYR A 31 -11.08 -19.69 8.39
C TYR A 31 -10.53 -18.53 9.24
N SER A 32 -9.37 -18.73 9.88
CA SER A 32 -8.75 -17.72 10.74
C SER A 32 -8.36 -16.45 9.99
N THR A 33 -7.99 -16.57 8.71
CA THR A 33 -7.67 -15.40 7.88
C THR A 33 -8.92 -14.61 7.55
N LEU A 34 -10.01 -15.32 7.21
CA LEU A 34 -11.31 -14.70 6.91
C LEU A 34 -11.93 -14.05 8.16
N TYR A 35 -11.89 -14.72 9.31
CA TYR A 35 -12.31 -14.17 10.59
C TYR A 35 -11.54 -12.89 10.93
N HIS A 36 -10.21 -12.89 10.84
CA HIS A 36 -9.41 -11.69 11.11
C HIS A 36 -9.75 -10.52 10.17
N ARG A 37 -10.03 -10.79 8.90
CA ARG A 37 -10.43 -9.76 7.92
C ARG A 37 -11.78 -9.14 8.25
N ALA A 38 -12.76 -9.97 8.60
CA ALA A 38 -14.08 -9.51 9.03
C ALA A 38 -14.00 -8.63 10.29
N HIS A 39 -13.02 -8.89 11.17
CA HIS A 39 -12.74 -8.11 12.38
C HIS A 39 -11.73 -6.97 12.13
N GLY A 40 -11.56 -6.54 10.88
CA GLY A 40 -10.84 -5.31 10.53
C GLY A 40 -9.32 -5.43 10.47
N ARG A 41 -8.73 -6.61 10.64
CA ARG A 41 -7.27 -6.78 10.48
C ARG A 41 -6.90 -6.70 8.99
N PRO A 42 -6.10 -5.71 8.55
CA PRO A 42 -5.73 -5.58 7.14
C PRO A 42 -4.77 -6.70 6.71
N SER A 43 -4.69 -6.93 5.40
CA SER A 43 -3.70 -7.85 4.85
C SER A 43 -2.28 -7.36 5.07
N LYS A 44 -1.31 -8.28 5.02
CA LYS A 44 0.12 -7.89 5.10
C LYS A 44 0.46 -6.89 3.99
N LYS A 45 -0.11 -7.07 2.79
CA LYS A 45 0.07 -6.18 1.64
C LYS A 45 -0.56 -4.81 1.90
N ASP A 46 -1.82 -4.76 2.34
CA ASP A 46 -2.50 -3.49 2.61
C ASP A 46 -1.85 -2.75 3.78
N LYS A 47 -1.40 -3.48 4.81
CA LYS A 47 -0.64 -2.92 5.91
C LYS A 47 0.69 -2.33 5.41
N ALA A 48 1.41 -3.03 4.53
CA ALA A 48 2.64 -2.51 3.95
C ALA A 48 2.40 -1.23 3.14
N ILE A 49 1.36 -1.20 2.29
CA ILE A 49 0.96 0.00 1.53
C ILE A 49 0.65 1.17 2.48
N ARG A 50 -0.14 0.94 3.54
CA ARG A 50 -0.46 1.97 4.55
C ARG A 50 0.75 2.47 5.33
N GLN A 51 1.80 1.65 5.44
CA GLN A 51 3.04 1.99 6.12
C GLN A 51 4.10 2.60 5.19
N GLN A 52 3.81 2.73 3.89
CA GLN A 52 4.70 3.44 2.98
C GLN A 52 4.81 4.91 3.37
N TYR A 53 5.99 5.46 3.13
CA TYR A 53 6.26 6.87 3.41
C TYR A 53 5.45 7.79 2.48
N LEU A 54 5.41 7.42 1.20
CA LEU A 54 4.61 8.04 0.16
C LEU A 54 3.39 7.17 -0.13
N ASN A 55 2.27 7.80 -0.45
CA ASN A 55 1.08 7.09 -0.92
C ASN A 55 1.33 6.54 -2.33
N PRO A 56 0.63 5.49 -2.78
CA PRO A 56 0.81 4.95 -4.13
C PRO A 56 0.66 5.98 -5.26
N SER A 57 -0.23 6.97 -5.09
CA SER A 57 -0.39 8.09 -6.03
C SER A 57 0.82 9.03 -6.06
N GLU A 58 1.39 9.32 -4.90
CA GLU A 58 2.60 10.13 -4.73
C GLU A 58 3.83 9.43 -5.29
N GLU A 59 3.99 8.12 -5.03
CA GLU A 59 5.05 7.30 -5.61
C GLU A 59 4.97 7.32 -7.14
N LYS A 60 3.75 7.13 -7.70
CA LYS A 60 3.53 7.20 -9.15
C LYS A 60 3.87 8.57 -9.73
N ALA A 61 3.53 9.66 -9.04
CA ALA A 61 3.88 11.01 -9.46
C ALA A 61 5.40 11.25 -9.44
N LEU A 62 6.08 10.78 -8.39
CA LEU A 62 7.54 10.86 -8.28
C LEU A 62 8.22 10.05 -9.39
N VAL A 63 7.79 8.82 -9.66
CA VAL A 63 8.32 8.01 -10.78
C VAL A 63 8.13 8.73 -12.12
N LYS A 64 6.93 9.28 -12.38
CA LYS A 64 6.68 10.05 -13.61
C LYS A 64 7.61 11.25 -13.75
N TYR A 65 7.87 11.96 -12.66
CA TYR A 65 8.83 13.06 -12.63
C TYR A 65 10.26 12.56 -12.95
N LEU A 66 10.71 11.48 -12.33
CA LEU A 66 12.05 10.91 -12.56
C LEU A 66 12.24 10.45 -14.00
N LEU A 67 11.22 9.81 -14.59
CA LEU A 67 11.24 9.40 -16.01
C LEU A 67 11.32 10.61 -16.93
N ARG A 68 10.50 11.64 -16.70
CA ARG A 68 10.57 12.90 -17.46
C ARG A 68 11.96 13.54 -17.37
N MET A 69 12.55 13.58 -16.17
CA MET A 69 13.88 14.14 -15.97
C MET A 69 14.95 13.37 -16.74
N ARG A 70 14.87 12.03 -16.75
CA ARG A 70 15.73 11.18 -17.58
C ARG A 70 15.56 11.48 -19.06
N ASP A 71 14.33 11.58 -19.56
CA ASP A 71 14.05 11.82 -20.97
C ASP A 71 14.53 13.21 -21.44
N LEU A 72 14.58 14.18 -20.52
CA LEU A 72 15.18 15.50 -20.75
C LEU A 72 16.72 15.53 -20.65
N GLY A 73 17.37 14.38 -20.43
CA GLY A 73 18.83 14.27 -20.31
C GLY A 73 19.39 14.58 -18.92
N PHE A 74 18.52 14.74 -17.91
CA PHE A 74 18.91 15.07 -16.54
C PHE A 74 18.52 13.96 -15.55
N PRO A 75 19.19 12.79 -15.56
CA PRO A 75 18.87 11.71 -14.64
C PRO A 75 19.10 12.14 -13.17
N VAL A 76 18.04 12.06 -12.37
CA VAL A 76 18.08 12.39 -10.94
C VAL A 76 18.84 11.30 -10.18
N ARG A 77 19.88 11.70 -9.46
CA ARG A 77 20.68 10.75 -8.65
C ARG A 77 19.88 10.26 -7.44
N ILE A 78 20.06 8.98 -7.08
CA ILE A 78 19.36 8.30 -5.96
C ILE A 78 19.49 9.08 -4.63
N LYS A 79 20.62 9.75 -4.40
CA LYS A 79 20.86 10.56 -3.19
C LYS A 79 19.86 11.71 -2.99
N TYR A 80 19.19 12.17 -4.05
CA TYR A 80 18.19 13.23 -3.99
C TYR A 80 16.76 12.72 -3.78
N LEU A 81 16.52 11.40 -3.91
CA LEU A 81 15.20 10.81 -3.74
C LEU A 81 14.61 11.03 -2.33
N PRO A 82 15.36 10.89 -1.21
CA PRO A 82 14.83 11.21 0.11
C PRO A 82 14.32 12.64 0.22
N SER A 83 15.04 13.61 -0.35
CA SER A 83 14.67 15.02 -0.31
C SER A 83 13.39 15.30 -1.10
N LEU A 84 13.27 14.72 -2.30
CA LEU A 84 12.05 14.83 -3.11
C LEU A 84 10.84 14.21 -2.41
N ALA A 85 11.00 13.01 -1.84
CA ALA A 85 9.96 12.36 -1.07
C ALA A 85 9.56 13.17 0.17
N PHE A 86 10.54 13.77 0.86
CA PHE A 86 10.29 14.63 2.02
C PHE A 86 9.48 15.88 1.65
N ILE A 87 9.77 16.51 0.51
CA ILE A 87 9.01 17.67 0.01
C ILE A 87 7.54 17.28 -0.23
N ILE A 88 7.31 16.17 -0.94
CA ILE A 88 5.95 15.66 -1.22
C ILE A 88 5.21 15.37 0.10
N ALA A 89 5.86 14.65 1.02
CA ALA A 89 5.26 14.28 2.29
C ALA A 89 4.93 15.54 3.13
N ARG A 90 5.82 16.54 3.15
CA ARG A 90 5.58 17.82 3.85
C ARG A 90 4.39 18.58 3.27
N GLN A 91 4.23 18.60 1.94
CA GLN A 91 3.09 19.26 1.29
C GLN A 91 1.76 18.61 1.69
N ARG A 92 1.72 17.29 1.85
CA ARG A 92 0.56 16.56 2.36
C ARG A 92 0.20 16.95 3.81
N SER A 93 1.20 17.20 4.66
CA SER A 93 0.98 17.53 6.09
C SER A 93 0.72 19.01 6.36
N THR A 94 -0.01 19.69 5.48
CA THR A 94 -0.36 21.11 5.62
C THR A 94 -0.96 21.46 6.98
N THR A 95 -1.51 20.47 7.70
CA THR A 95 -2.03 20.58 9.07
C THR A 95 -0.97 20.19 10.12
N GLY A 96 -0.03 21.10 10.44
CA GLY A 96 0.74 21.16 11.70
C GLY A 96 1.58 19.95 12.16
N ARG A 97 1.55 18.81 11.46
CA ARG A 97 2.23 17.57 11.87
C ARG A 97 3.66 17.56 11.35
N THR A 98 4.61 17.44 12.27
CA THR A 98 6.02 17.26 11.93
C THR A 98 6.22 15.91 11.26
N ILE A 99 6.56 15.91 9.97
CA ILE A 99 7.01 14.71 9.26
C ILE A 99 8.52 14.58 9.41
N LYS A 100 8.98 13.37 9.73
CA LYS A 100 10.40 13.02 9.72
C LYS A 100 10.85 12.72 8.29
N PRO A 101 12.10 13.04 7.91
CA PRO A 101 12.63 12.65 6.61
C PRO A 101 12.68 11.13 6.44
N PRO A 102 12.71 10.62 5.19
CA PRO A 102 12.87 9.19 4.94
C PRO A 102 14.18 8.65 5.53
N GLY A 103 14.14 7.44 6.09
CA GLY A 103 15.33 6.80 6.63
C GLY A 103 16.35 6.39 5.56
N LYS A 104 17.58 6.08 5.97
CA LYS A 104 18.72 5.74 5.07
C LYS A 104 18.40 4.63 4.05
N ASN A 105 17.62 3.62 4.44
CA ASN A 105 17.29 2.48 3.58
C ASN A 105 16.08 2.71 2.67
N TRP A 106 15.39 3.85 2.82
CA TRP A 106 14.17 4.14 2.07
C TRP A 106 14.39 4.20 0.55
N PRO A 107 15.45 4.85 0.00
CA PRO A 107 15.68 4.86 -1.44
C PRO A 107 15.85 3.47 -2.05
N LYS A 108 16.54 2.57 -1.33
CA LYS A 108 16.72 1.18 -1.77
C LYS A 108 15.38 0.43 -1.78
N ALA A 109 14.57 0.61 -0.74
CA ALA A 109 13.24 0.03 -0.67
C ALA A 109 12.29 0.62 -1.74
N PHE A 110 12.45 1.89 -2.10
CA PHE A 110 11.69 2.53 -3.17
C PHE A 110 12.08 1.97 -4.54
N GLN A 111 13.37 1.76 -4.81
CA GLN A 111 13.86 1.18 -6.07
C GLN A 111 13.40 -0.27 -6.29
N GLN A 112 13.17 -1.04 -5.23
CA GLN A 112 12.72 -2.44 -5.31
C GLN A 112 11.21 -2.59 -5.53
N ARG A 113 10.44 -1.50 -5.46
CA ARG A 113 8.99 -1.49 -5.71
C ARG A 113 8.71 -1.24 -7.19
#